data_AF-A0AAE4TQ35-F1
#
_entry.id   AF-A0AAE4TQ35-F1
#
_cell.length_a   1.000
_cell.length_b   1.000
_cell.length_c   1.000
_cell.angle_alpha   90.00
_cell.angle_beta   90.00
_cell.angle_gamma   90.00
#
_symmetry.space_group_name_H-M   'P 1'
#
loop_
_entity.id
_entity.type
_entity.pdbx_description
1 polymer ?
#
loop_
_entity_poly.entity_id
_entity_poly.type
_entity_poly.pdbx_seq_one_letter_code
_entity_poly.pdbx_strand_id
1 'polypeptide(L)'
;MTKQLIMAVVCHCIALGMVAYGAYEFYLEQLAVPELTRLFAVAVFFIGMGLDPNMFFTPLNQVMNQAEDKSPKAKLQTVVFNLGVFLLICSFLMEWLYD
;
A
#
# COMPACT_ATOMS: atom_id res chain seq x y z
N MET A 1 20.19 6.94 -5.90
CA MET A 1 19.84 5.85 -6.84
C MET A 1 19.82 4.46 -6.19
N THR A 2 20.93 3.89 -5.71
CA THR A 2 20.94 2.50 -5.18
C THR A 2 20.01 2.30 -3.97
N LYS A 3 19.98 3.24 -3.01
CA LYS A 3 19.10 3.17 -1.84
C LYS A 3 17.61 3.21 -2.22
N GLN A 4 17.23 4.07 -3.17
CA GLN A 4 15.85 4.17 -3.67
C GLN A 4 15.42 2.88 -4.37
N LEU A 5 16.30 2.29 -5.19
CA LEU A 5 16.02 1.03 -5.86
C LEU A 5 15.82 -0.11 -4.85
N ILE A 6 16.68 -0.20 -3.82
CA ILE A 6 16.53 -1.18 -2.73
C ILE A 6 15.18 -1.02 -2.05
N MET A 7 14.79 0.20 -1.68
CA MET A 7 13.51 0.46 -1.02
C MET A 7 12.32 0.12 -1.93
N ALA A 8 12.40 0.43 -3.22
CA ALA A 8 11.37 0.04 -4.18
C ALA A 8 11.21 -1.49 -4.23
N VAL A 9 12.31 -2.24 -4.33
CA VAL A 9 12.27 -3.71 -4.33
C VAL A 9 11.70 -4.25 -3.03
N VAL A 10 12.14 -3.73 -1.87
CA VAL A 10 11.62 -4.13 -0.56
C VAL A 10 10.10 -3.93 -0.47
N CYS A 11 9.60 -2.78 -0.93
CA CYS A 11 8.16 -2.51 -0.93
C CYS A 11 7.37 -3.53 -1.77
N HIS A 12 7.87 -3.88 -2.96
CA HIS A 12 7.20 -4.85 -3.83
C HIS A 12 7.32 -6.28 -3.28
N CYS A 13 8.44 -6.64 -2.64
CA CYS A 13 8.59 -7.93 -1.95
C CYS A 13 7.60 -8.06 -0.79
N ILE A 14 7.43 -7.01 0.02
CA ILE A 14 6.43 -6.98 1.10
C ILE A 14 5.02 -7.13 0.51
N ALA A 15 4.69 -6.36 -0.52
CA ALA A 15 3.37 -6.44 -1.16
C ALA A 15 3.08 -7.84 -1.71
N LEU A 16 4.05 -8.47 -2.39
CA LEU A 16 3.93 -9.85 -2.87
C LEU A 16 3.73 -10.84 -1.71
N GLY A 17 4.51 -10.70 -0.63
CA GLY A 17 4.38 -11.54 0.56
C GLY A 17 2.99 -11.42 1.20
N MET A 18 2.45 -10.21 1.32
CA MET A 18 1.12 -9.96 1.87
C MET A 18 0.02 -10.57 1.02
N VAL A 19 0.11 -10.47 -0.32
CA VAL A 19 -0.88 -11.07 -1.24
C VAL A 19 -0.79 -12.59 -1.21
N ALA A 20 0.42 -13.16 -1.21
CA ALA A 20 0.62 -14.61 -1.13
C ALA A 20 0.08 -15.17 0.20
N TYR A 21 0.38 -14.51 1.31
CA TYR A 21 -0.14 -14.87 2.63
C TYR A 21 -1.66 -14.76 2.71
N GLY A 22 -2.23 -13.63 2.27
CA GLY A 22 -3.69 -13.44 2.26
C GLY A 22 -4.43 -14.44 1.38
N ALA A 23 -3.86 -14.81 0.24
CA ALA A 23 -4.41 -15.87 -0.60
C ALA A 23 -4.38 -17.24 0.12
N TYR A 24 -3.24 -17.59 0.74
CA TYR A 24 -3.12 -18.83 1.51
C TYR A 24 -4.18 -18.91 2.62
N GLU A 25 -4.25 -17.89 3.48
CA GLU A 25 -5.18 -17.80 4.60
C GLU A 25 -6.65 -17.81 4.16
N PHE A 26 -7.00 -17.08 3.10
CA PHE A 26 -8.37 -17.01 2.63
C PHE A 26 -8.87 -18.35 2.07
N TYR A 27 -8.04 -19.05 1.28
CA TYR A 27 -8.45 -20.31 0.67
C TYR A 27 -8.39 -21.50 1.62
N LEU A 28 -7.48 -21.49 2.60
CA LEU A 28 -7.25 -22.66 3.48
C LEU A 28 -7.81 -22.48 4.89
N GLU A 29 -7.73 -21.28 5.45
CA GLU A 29 -8.09 -20.99 6.85
C GLU A 29 -9.39 -20.17 6.98
N GLN A 30 -10.09 -19.93 5.85
CA GLN A 30 -11.36 -19.20 5.80
C GLN A 30 -11.27 -17.80 6.41
N LEU A 31 -10.15 -17.10 6.13
CA LEU A 31 -9.91 -15.74 6.62
C LEU A 31 -11.11 -14.82 6.38
N ALA A 32 -11.45 -14.00 7.38
CA ALA A 32 -12.57 -13.09 7.29
C ALA A 32 -12.35 -12.03 6.19
N VAL A 33 -13.42 -11.65 5.50
CA VAL A 33 -13.37 -10.67 4.40
C VAL A 33 -12.76 -9.32 4.81
N PRO A 34 -13.02 -8.77 6.03
CA PRO A 34 -12.37 -7.54 6.48
C PRO A 34 -10.84 -7.68 6.58
N GLU A 35 -10.36 -8.81 7.08
CA GLU A 35 -8.93 -9.09 7.23
C GLU A 35 -8.25 -9.28 5.87
N LEU A 36 -8.88 -9.99 4.94
CA LEU A 36 -8.41 -10.10 3.57
C LEU A 36 -8.28 -8.72 2.91
N THR A 37 -9.30 -7.87 3.09
CA THR A 37 -9.30 -6.51 2.54
C THR A 37 -8.18 -5.68 3.15
N ARG A 38 -7.91 -5.83 4.45
CA ARG A 38 -6.80 -5.19 5.15
C ARG A 38 -5.44 -5.60 4.56
N LEU A 39 -5.23 -6.89 4.30
CA LEU A 39 -4.01 -7.40 3.67
C LEU A 39 -3.79 -6.80 2.27
N PHE A 40 -4.85 -6.76 1.44
CA PHE A 40 -4.80 -6.11 0.13
C PHE A 40 -4.55 -4.61 0.22
N ALA A 41 -5.18 -3.93 1.17
CA ALA A 41 -4.98 -2.50 1.39
C ALA A 41 -3.52 -2.17 1.72
N VAL A 42 -2.91 -2.96 2.61
CA VAL A 42 -1.48 -2.85 2.95
C VAL A 42 -0.60 -3.16 1.73
N ALA A 43 -0.91 -4.20 0.95
CA ALA A 43 -0.14 -4.52 -0.25
C ALA A 43 -0.16 -3.37 -1.28
N VAL A 44 -1.35 -2.82 -1.56
CA VAL A 44 -1.53 -1.67 -2.48
C VAL A 44 -0.80 -0.42 -1.95
N PHE A 45 -0.86 -0.18 -0.64
CA PHE A 45 -0.12 0.90 0.01
C PHE A 45 1.39 0.77 -0.21
N PHE A 46 1.96 -0.42 0.01
CA PHE A 46 3.39 -0.66 -0.24
C PHE A 46 3.76 -0.53 -1.72
N ILE A 47 2.91 -0.97 -2.65
CA ILE A 47 3.13 -0.74 -4.09
C ILE A 47 3.20 0.77 -4.37
N GLY A 48 2.28 1.55 -3.82
CA GLY A 48 2.31 3.02 -3.91
C GLY A 48 3.63 3.61 -3.41
N MET A 49 4.09 3.22 -2.22
CA MET A 49 5.39 3.68 -1.69
C MET A 49 6.59 3.22 -2.54
N GLY A 50 6.51 2.05 -3.17
CA GLY A 50 7.57 1.52 -4.03
C GLY A 50 7.68 2.24 -5.38
N LEU A 51 6.61 2.89 -5.85
CA LEU A 51 6.61 3.68 -7.09
C LEU A 51 7.38 5.00 -6.94
N ASP A 52 7.34 5.62 -5.76
CA ASP A 52 8.20 6.74 -5.39
C ASP A 52 8.88 6.52 -4.01
N PRO A 53 10.00 5.78 -3.98
CA PRO A 53 10.70 5.47 -2.74
C PRO A 53 11.35 6.71 -2.11
N ASN A 54 11.31 7.89 -2.74
CA ASN A 54 11.74 9.14 -2.11
C ASN A 54 10.88 9.50 -0.90
N MET A 55 9.63 9.02 -0.82
CA MET A 55 8.77 9.21 0.35
C MET A 55 9.42 8.71 1.65
N PHE A 56 10.27 7.68 1.61
CA PHE A 56 10.98 7.19 2.80
C PHE A 56 12.08 8.13 3.31
N PHE A 57 12.53 9.05 2.45
CA PHE A 57 13.63 9.97 2.73
C PHE A 57 13.17 11.43 2.75
N THR A 58 11.90 11.68 2.41
CA THR A 58 11.28 13.00 2.38
C THR A 58 10.48 13.18 3.66
N PRO A 59 10.72 14.24 4.45
CA PRO A 59 9.94 14.50 5.65
C PRO A 59 8.44 14.67 5.30
N LEU A 60 7.57 14.15 6.17
CA LEU A 60 6.12 14.08 5.96
C LEU A 60 5.49 15.43 5.53
N ASN A 61 5.98 16.55 6.06
CA ASN A 61 5.50 17.88 5.71
C ASN A 61 5.80 18.29 4.24
N GLN A 62 6.84 17.73 3.63
CA GLN A 62 7.20 17.96 2.23
C GLN A 62 6.48 17.00 1.29
N VAL A 63 6.22 15.76 1.73
CA VAL A 63 5.42 14.80 0.97
C VAL A 63 4.01 15.33 0.69
N MET A 64 3.39 16.02 1.66
CA MET A 64 2.07 16.64 1.47
C MET A 64 2.06 17.78 0.43
N ASN A 65 3.21 18.41 0.18
CA ASN A 65 3.37 19.51 -0.77
C ASN A 65 3.84 19.04 -2.17
N GLN A 66 4.24 17.77 -2.34
CA GLN A 66 4.71 17.20 -3.61
C GLN A 66 3.60 16.95 -4.65
N ALA A 67 2.34 17.24 -4.30
CA ALA A 67 1.20 17.10 -5.21
C ALA A 67 1.27 17.97 -6.47
N GLU A 68 2.21 18.92 -6.57
CA GLU A 68 2.41 19.77 -7.74
C GLU A 68 3.18 19.12 -8.89
N ASP A 69 3.81 17.94 -8.69
CA ASP A 69 4.67 17.36 -9.72
C ASP A 69 3.85 16.64 -10.82
N LYS A 70 3.84 17.20 -12.04
CA LYS A 70 2.93 16.83 -13.15
C LYS A 70 3.28 15.52 -13.86
N SER A 71 4.24 14.73 -13.37
CA SER A 71 4.66 13.51 -14.07
C SER A 71 3.58 12.42 -13.99
N PRO A 72 3.32 11.65 -15.07
CA PRO A 72 2.39 10.52 -15.05
C PRO A 72 2.73 9.49 -13.96
N LYS A 73 4.03 9.33 -13.66
CA LYS A 73 4.52 8.44 -12.62
C LYS A 73 4.12 8.90 -11.22
N ALA A 74 4.26 10.19 -10.92
CA ALA A 74 3.85 10.77 -9.64
C ALA A 74 2.33 10.67 -9.44
N LYS A 75 1.54 10.93 -10.50
CA LYS A 75 0.09 10.74 -10.47
C LYS A 75 -0.31 9.30 -10.17
N LEU A 76 0.29 8.33 -10.86
CA LEU A 76 0.02 6.91 -10.63
C LEU A 76 0.37 6.52 -9.19
N GLN A 77 1.54 6.96 -8.71
CA GLN A 77 1.98 6.71 -7.34
C GLN A 77 0.97 7.26 -6.32
N THR A 78 0.54 8.52 -6.47
CA THR A 78 -0.41 9.15 -5.55
C THR A 78 -1.75 8.44 -5.56
N VAL A 79 -2.26 8.05 -6.73
CA VAL A 79 -3.51 7.29 -6.85
C VAL A 79 -3.41 5.94 -6.15
N VAL A 80 -2.35 5.18 -6.41
CA VAL A 80 -2.16 3.84 -5.82
C VAL A 80 -1.95 3.94 -4.30
N PHE A 81 -1.16 4.90 -3.84
CA PHE A 81 -0.95 5.17 -2.42
C PHE A 81 -2.27 5.52 -1.72
N ASN A 82 -3.03 6.49 -2.26
CA ASN A 82 -4.31 6.90 -1.69
C ASN A 82 -5.35 5.79 -1.73
N LEU A 83 -5.34 4.93 -2.76
CA LEU A 83 -6.19 3.75 -2.82
C LEU A 83 -5.88 2.78 -1.68
N GLY A 84 -4.60 2.52 -1.40
CA GLY A 84 -4.18 1.68 -0.26
C GLY A 84 -4.67 2.25 1.08
N VAL A 85 -4.52 3.56 1.29
CA VAL A 85 -5.02 4.23 2.51
C VAL A 85 -6.55 4.16 2.60
N PHE A 86 -7.26 4.37 1.49
CA PHE A 86 -8.72 4.28 1.44
C PHE A 86 -9.20 2.87 1.78
N LEU A 87 -8.60 1.84 1.18
CA LEU A 87 -8.93 0.45 1.47
C LEU A 87 -8.64 0.07 2.92
N LEU A 88 -7.61 0.64 3.54
CA LEU A 88 -7.33 0.45 4.97
C LEU A 88 -8.49 0.98 5.82
N ILE A 89 -8.93 2.22 5.55
CA ILE A 89 -10.09 2.82 6.23
C ILE A 89 -11.34 1.94 6.03
N CYS A 90 -11.60 1.51 4.79
CA CYS A 90 -12.72 0.61 4.50
C CYS A 90 -12.62 -0.72 5.25
N SER A 91 -11.43 -1.29 5.41
CA SER A 91 -11.25 -2.55 6.14
C SER A 91 -11.64 -2.42 7.61
N PHE A 92 -11.26 -1.32 8.27
CA PHE A 92 -11.67 -1.05 9.65
C PHE A 92 -13.16 -0.78 9.77
N LEU A 93 -13.75 -0.07 8.80
CA LEU A 93 -15.20 0.15 8.78
C LEU A 93 -15.97 -1.16 8.58
N MET A 94 -15.46 -2.06 7.74
CA MET A 94 -16.05 -3.38 7.56
C MET A 94 -15.92 -4.23 8.82
N GLU A 95 -14.75 -4.26 9.45
CA GLU A 95 -14.58 -4.96 10.73
C GLU A 95 -15.60 -4.48 11.78
N TRP A 96 -15.77 -3.18 11.92
CA TRP A 96 -16.77 -2.59 12.82
C TRP A 96 -18.23 -2.94 12.45
N LEU A 97 -18.54 -3.21 11.17
CA LEU A 97 -19.89 -3.61 10.73
C LEU A 97 -20.16 -5.11 10.90
N TYR A 98 -19.11 -5.92 11.03
CA TYR A 98 -19.22 -7.38 11.19
C TYR A 98 -19.17 -7.82 12.66
N ASP A 99 -18.72 -6.95 13.56
CA ASP A 99 -18.84 -7.06 15.03
C ASP A 99 -20.27 -6.69 15.52
#